data_AF-A0A1K1P4F2-F1
#
_entry.id   AF-A0A1K1P4F2-F1
#
_cell.length_a   1.000
_cell.length_b   1.000
_cell.length_c   1.000
_cell.angle_alpha   90.00
_cell.angle_beta   90.00
_cell.angle_gamma   90.00
#
_symmetry.space_group_name_H-M   'P 1'
#
loop_
_entity.id
_entity.type
_entity.pdbx_description
1 polymer ?
#
loop_
_entity_poly.entity_id
_entity_poly.type
_entity_poly.pdbx_seq_one_letter_code
_entity_poly.pdbx_strand_id
1 'polypeptide(L)'
;MNNEITNNSAAGTADREEARRLLDESPDIVFEERLRLEIDEEAAGFWMKFTAEWGGALYLLDETNKKRYEHGLLDEESYEWARRCYRLGLIGLSELYDRLKAWTEEENRDERFLYAMNSIDCFLVPGYLDDYSRVHEAGADLCRHWIGEIRERLSSQAPIEEAVAAIHTMASEYIKRMHLYAAG
;
A
#
# COMPACT_ATOMS: atom_id res chain seq x y z
N MET A 1 -3.27 -33.29 26.07
CA MET A 1 -2.46 -32.06 26.14
C MET A 1 -3.09 -31.08 25.17
N ASN A 2 -3.91 -30.15 25.68
CA ASN A 2 -4.53 -29.06 24.92
C ASN A 2 -4.13 -27.77 25.63
N ASN A 3 -3.44 -26.84 24.95
CA ASN A 3 -3.43 -25.40 25.23
C ASN A 3 -2.45 -24.69 24.29
N GLU A 4 -2.82 -24.44 23.03
CA GLU A 4 -2.06 -23.55 22.12
C GLU A 4 -2.98 -22.84 21.09
N ILE A 5 -4.19 -22.42 21.47
CA ILE A 5 -5.08 -21.68 20.53
C ILE A 5 -5.49 -20.28 21.04
N THR A 6 -5.20 -19.90 22.28
CA THR A 6 -5.72 -18.65 22.88
C THR A 6 -4.80 -17.43 22.87
N ASN A 7 -3.53 -17.54 22.45
CA ASN A 7 -2.59 -16.40 22.55
C ASN A 7 -2.54 -15.47 21.32
N ASN A 8 -3.03 -15.89 20.14
CA ASN A 8 -2.97 -15.05 18.94
C ASN A 8 -4.05 -13.96 18.86
N SER A 9 -5.20 -14.13 19.54
CA SER A 9 -6.28 -13.15 19.46
C SER A 9 -6.04 -11.93 20.36
N ALA A 10 -5.37 -12.10 21.51
CA ALA A 10 -5.13 -11.03 22.47
C ALA A 10 -4.02 -10.06 22.01
N ALA A 11 -2.96 -10.58 21.40
CA ALA A 11 -1.88 -9.78 20.81
C ALA A 11 -2.42 -8.91 19.66
N GLY A 12 -3.16 -9.52 18.72
CA GLY A 12 -3.76 -8.78 17.60
C GLY A 12 -4.82 -7.75 18.01
N THR A 13 -5.45 -7.87 19.19
CA THR A 13 -6.33 -6.82 19.73
C THR A 13 -5.54 -5.67 20.37
N ALA A 14 -4.45 -5.97 21.08
CA ALA A 14 -3.60 -4.95 21.70
C ALA A 14 -2.90 -4.08 20.64
N ASP A 15 -2.38 -4.69 19.57
CA ASP A 15 -1.70 -3.97 18.48
C ASP A 15 -2.66 -3.01 17.76
N ARG A 16 -3.93 -3.41 17.57
CA ARG A 16 -4.96 -2.56 16.98
C ARG A 16 -5.37 -1.42 17.89
N GLU A 17 -5.46 -1.66 19.19
CA GLU A 17 -5.80 -0.62 20.16
C GLU A 17 -4.69 0.43 20.24
N GLU A 18 -3.44 -0.01 20.24
CA GLU A 18 -2.28 0.89 20.20
C GLU A 18 -2.22 1.68 18.89
N ALA A 19 -2.41 1.03 17.74
CA ALA A 19 -2.48 1.72 16.46
C ALA A 19 -3.59 2.79 16.45
N ARG A 20 -4.77 2.49 16.99
CA ARG A 20 -5.86 3.48 17.12
C ARG A 20 -5.45 4.65 17.99
N ARG A 21 -4.85 4.39 19.15
CA ARG A 21 -4.39 5.44 20.06
C ARG A 21 -3.42 6.39 19.35
N LEU A 22 -2.43 5.84 18.64
CA LEU A 22 -1.46 6.63 17.87
C LEU A 22 -2.13 7.45 16.76
N LEU A 23 -3.09 6.87 16.04
CA LEU A 23 -3.84 7.57 14.99
C LEU A 23 -4.75 8.67 15.53
N ASP A 24 -5.38 8.45 16.68
CA ASP A 24 -6.23 9.44 17.33
C ASP A 24 -5.39 10.63 17.87
N GLU A 25 -4.13 10.39 18.25
CA GLU A 25 -3.16 11.42 18.64
C GLU A 25 -2.57 12.16 17.43
N SER A 26 -2.23 11.43 16.36
CA SER A 26 -1.64 11.97 15.14
C SER A 26 -1.97 11.11 13.92
N PRO A 27 -3.03 11.43 13.15
CA PRO A 27 -3.40 10.66 11.97
C PRO A 27 -2.32 10.66 10.89
N ASP A 28 -1.51 11.73 10.82
CA ASP A 28 -0.48 11.92 9.79
C ASP A 28 0.71 10.96 9.91
N ILE A 29 0.84 10.24 11.03
CA ILE A 29 1.89 9.24 11.25
C ILE A 29 1.90 8.13 10.18
N VAL A 30 0.78 7.93 9.47
CA VAL A 30 0.71 6.98 8.35
C VAL A 30 1.42 7.47 7.10
N PHE A 31 1.57 8.79 6.95
CA PHE A 31 2.21 9.45 5.81
C PHE A 31 3.71 9.69 6.03
N GLU A 32 4.22 9.44 7.23
CA GLU A 32 5.67 9.47 7.51
C GLU A 32 6.41 8.41 6.66
N GLU A 33 7.59 8.79 6.16
CA GLU A 33 8.47 7.91 5.39
C GLU A 33 8.85 6.68 6.22
N ARG A 34 8.55 5.49 5.70
CA ARG A 34 8.92 4.19 6.32
C ARG A 34 10.13 3.58 5.65
N LEU A 35 10.25 3.75 4.34
CA LEU A 35 11.43 3.34 3.59
C LEU A 35 11.61 4.25 2.38
N ARG A 36 12.81 4.16 1.82
CA ARG A 36 13.13 4.73 0.52
C ARG A 36 13.52 3.60 -0.41
N LEU A 37 12.80 3.46 -1.51
CA LEU A 37 13.11 2.51 -2.58
C LEU A 37 13.91 3.24 -3.67
N GLU A 38 14.99 2.60 -4.10
CA GLU A 38 15.82 3.11 -5.19
C GLU A 38 15.41 2.40 -6.47
N ILE A 39 15.05 3.19 -7.49
CA ILE A 39 14.64 2.70 -8.80
C ILE A 39 15.68 3.15 -9.81
N ASP A 40 16.43 2.19 -10.34
CA ASP A 40 17.40 2.42 -11.40
C ASP A 40 16.70 2.66 -12.75
N GLU A 41 17.42 3.22 -13.72
CA GLU A 41 16.89 3.54 -15.06
C GLU A 41 16.31 2.32 -15.78
N GLU A 42 16.94 1.15 -15.66
CA GLU A 42 16.48 -0.09 -16.29
C GLU A 42 15.12 -0.55 -15.75
N ALA A 43 14.80 -0.18 -14.50
CA ALA A 43 13.54 -0.50 -13.86
C ALA A 43 12.45 0.55 -14.08
N ALA A 44 12.82 1.75 -14.52
CA ALA A 44 11.89 2.87 -14.69
C ALA A 44 10.73 2.51 -15.64
N GLY A 45 11.04 1.84 -16.76
CA GLY A 45 10.03 1.40 -17.72
C GLY A 45 9.00 0.44 -17.13
N PHE A 46 9.43 -0.45 -16.23
CA PHE A 46 8.51 -1.33 -15.49
C PHE A 46 7.61 -0.52 -14.56
N TRP A 47 8.20 0.35 -13.74
CA TRP A 47 7.45 1.13 -12.75
C TRP A 47 6.46 2.10 -13.39
N MET A 48 6.86 2.80 -14.47
CA MET A 48 5.95 3.66 -15.25
C MET A 48 4.77 2.87 -15.83
N LYS A 49 5.03 1.66 -16.34
CA LYS A 49 3.98 0.81 -16.88
C LYS A 49 3.03 0.33 -15.77
N PHE A 50 3.57 -0.17 -14.67
CA PHE A 50 2.80 -0.64 -13.52
C PHE A 50 1.90 0.48 -12.96
N THR A 51 2.45 1.66 -12.69
CA THR A 51 1.69 2.77 -12.11
C THR A 51 0.58 3.26 -13.05
N ALA A 52 0.85 3.33 -14.36
CA ALA A 52 -0.16 3.71 -15.35
C ALA A 52 -1.28 2.67 -15.49
N GLU A 53 -0.92 1.39 -15.72
CA GLU A 53 -1.91 0.33 -15.96
C GLU A 53 -2.71 0.01 -14.70
N TRP A 54 -2.03 -0.13 -13.55
CA TRP A 54 -2.70 -0.43 -12.29
C TRP A 54 -3.49 0.77 -11.76
N GLY A 55 -2.98 2.00 -11.92
CA GLY A 55 -3.75 3.22 -11.63
C GLY A 55 -5.07 3.24 -12.39
N GLY A 56 -5.05 2.93 -13.70
CA GLY A 56 -6.27 2.77 -14.49
C GLY A 56 -7.20 1.65 -13.98
N ALA A 57 -6.63 0.51 -13.55
CA ALA A 57 -7.39 -0.60 -12.99
C ALA A 57 -8.09 -0.23 -11.67
N LEU A 58 -7.43 0.52 -10.77
CA LEU A 58 -8.01 0.96 -9.49
C LEU A 58 -9.26 1.82 -9.70
N TYR A 59 -9.26 2.71 -10.70
CA TYR A 59 -10.45 3.50 -11.06
C TYR A 59 -11.62 2.60 -11.48
N LEU A 60 -11.36 1.60 -12.35
CA LEU A 60 -12.39 0.66 -12.80
C LEU A 60 -12.91 -0.23 -11.67
N LEU A 61 -12.05 -0.61 -10.72
CA LEU A 61 -12.43 -1.38 -9.54
C LEU A 61 -13.32 -0.57 -8.60
N ASP A 62 -13.06 0.73 -8.41
CA ASP A 62 -13.94 1.62 -7.62
C ASP A 62 -15.35 1.68 -8.25
N GLU A 63 -15.45 1.97 -9.55
CA GLU A 63 -16.74 2.03 -10.26
C GLU A 63 -17.46 0.68 -10.28
N THR A 64 -16.73 -0.43 -10.38
CA THR A 64 -17.31 -1.77 -10.34
C THR A 64 -17.86 -2.10 -8.95
N ASN A 65 -17.12 -1.77 -7.89
CA ASN A 65 -17.56 -2.02 -6.51
C ASN A 65 -18.74 -1.13 -6.13
N LYS A 66 -18.79 0.11 -6.63
CA LYS A 66 -19.98 0.96 -6.47
C LYS A 66 -21.24 0.30 -7.03
N LYS A 67 -21.19 -0.24 -8.25
CA LYS A 67 -22.33 -0.98 -8.83
C LYS A 67 -22.68 -2.24 -8.02
N ARG A 68 -21.68 -2.99 -7.55
CA ARG A 68 -21.92 -4.17 -6.70
C ARG A 68 -22.63 -3.80 -5.39
N TYR A 69 -22.22 -2.70 -4.76
CA TYR A 69 -22.89 -2.16 -3.58
C TYR A 69 -24.34 -1.73 -3.87
N GLU A 70 -24.55 -0.97 -4.95
CA GLU A 70 -25.90 -0.54 -5.39
C GLU A 70 -26.84 -1.73 -5.67
N HIS A 71 -26.29 -2.88 -6.09
CA HIS A 71 -27.03 -4.13 -6.31
C HIS A 71 -27.11 -5.06 -5.08
N GLY A 72 -26.59 -4.65 -3.93
CA GLY A 72 -26.59 -5.47 -2.70
C GLY A 72 -25.68 -6.70 -2.76
N LEU A 73 -24.70 -6.72 -3.67
CA LEU A 73 -23.70 -7.79 -3.81
C LEU A 73 -22.45 -7.55 -2.95
N LEU A 74 -22.34 -6.38 -2.34
CA LEU A 74 -21.27 -5.95 -1.46
C LEU A 74 -21.91 -5.21 -0.28
N ASP A 75 -21.51 -5.52 0.95
CA ASP A 75 -21.96 -4.77 2.12
C ASP A 75 -21.26 -3.40 2.21
N GLU A 76 -21.82 -2.49 3.02
CA GLU A 76 -21.32 -1.11 3.14
C GLU A 76 -19.90 -1.04 3.70
N GLU A 77 -19.55 -1.88 4.68
CA GLU A 77 -18.22 -1.88 5.30
C GLU A 77 -17.15 -2.31 4.28
N SER A 78 -17.40 -3.42 3.58
CA SER A 78 -16.53 -3.92 2.52
C SER A 78 -16.40 -2.94 1.36
N TYR A 79 -17.50 -2.29 0.96
CA TYR A 79 -17.50 -1.27 -0.08
C TYR A 79 -16.66 -0.06 0.31
N GLU A 80 -16.90 0.51 1.48
CA GLU A 80 -16.20 1.70 1.97
C GLU A 80 -14.70 1.44 2.16
N TRP A 81 -14.34 0.27 2.70
CA TRP A 81 -12.95 -0.17 2.80
C TRP A 81 -12.29 -0.23 1.42
N ALA A 82 -12.88 -0.98 0.48
CA ALA A 82 -12.31 -1.16 -0.86
C ALA A 82 -12.18 0.17 -1.60
N ARG A 83 -13.22 1.01 -1.56
CA ARG A 83 -13.22 2.35 -2.15
C ARG A 83 -12.06 3.21 -1.65
N ARG A 84 -11.80 3.21 -0.33
CA ARG A 84 -10.71 4.00 0.26
C ARG A 84 -9.35 3.47 -0.15
N CYS A 85 -9.15 2.15 -0.13
CA CYS A 85 -7.93 1.52 -0.64
C CYS A 85 -7.67 1.94 -2.09
N TYR A 86 -8.67 1.82 -2.98
CA TYR A 86 -8.50 2.14 -4.40
C TYR A 86 -8.20 3.61 -4.64
N ARG A 87 -8.85 4.53 -3.91
CA ARG A 87 -8.60 5.96 -4.05
C ARG A 87 -7.23 6.39 -3.53
N LEU A 88 -6.83 5.89 -2.36
CA LEU A 88 -5.48 6.13 -1.83
C LEU A 88 -4.42 5.56 -2.77
N GLY A 89 -4.63 4.33 -3.24
CA GLY A 89 -3.76 3.70 -4.23
C GLY A 89 -3.68 4.47 -5.54
N LEU A 90 -4.80 4.97 -6.07
CA LEU A 90 -4.85 5.76 -7.28
C LEU A 90 -4.05 7.06 -7.14
N ILE A 91 -4.21 7.76 -6.01
CA ILE A 91 -3.44 8.99 -5.72
C ILE A 91 -1.95 8.67 -5.67
N GLY A 92 -1.54 7.68 -4.88
CA GLY A 92 -0.13 7.32 -4.72
C GLY A 92 0.53 6.86 -6.03
N LEU A 93 -0.15 6.02 -6.82
CA LEU A 93 0.40 5.56 -8.10
C LEU A 93 0.45 6.66 -9.16
N SER A 94 -0.54 7.57 -9.18
CA SER A 94 -0.52 8.71 -10.12
C SER A 94 0.62 9.67 -9.79
N GLU A 95 0.81 9.98 -8.51
CA GLU A 95 1.94 10.82 -8.06
C GLU A 95 3.28 10.17 -8.39
N LEU A 96 3.43 8.87 -8.13
CA LEU A 96 4.63 8.12 -8.48
C LEU A 96 4.89 8.13 -9.98
N TYR A 97 3.87 7.92 -10.81
CA TYR A 97 3.98 7.99 -12.27
C TYR A 97 4.49 9.36 -12.73
N ASP A 98 3.86 10.45 -12.26
CA ASP A 98 4.21 11.80 -12.68
C ASP A 98 5.64 12.17 -12.27
N ARG A 99 6.04 11.82 -11.05
CA ARG A 99 7.41 12.05 -10.56
C ARG A 99 8.43 11.23 -11.32
N LEU A 100 8.15 9.95 -11.56
CA LEU A 100 9.06 9.06 -12.29
C LEU A 100 9.20 9.51 -13.74
N LYS A 101 8.09 9.90 -14.38
CA LYS A 101 8.09 10.46 -15.75
C LYS A 101 8.93 11.72 -15.83
N ALA A 102 8.71 12.68 -14.92
CA ALA A 102 9.49 13.92 -14.88
C ALA A 102 10.99 13.63 -14.72
N TRP A 103 11.36 12.70 -13.84
CA TRP A 103 12.75 12.27 -13.68
C TRP A 103 13.31 11.62 -14.95
N THR A 104 12.57 10.77 -15.66
CA THR A 104 13.05 10.17 -16.92
C THR A 104 13.26 11.19 -18.05
N GLU A 105 12.54 12.31 -18.04
CA GLU A 105 12.60 13.36 -19.06
C GLU A 105 13.69 14.42 -18.76
N GLU A 106 14.33 14.38 -17.59
CA GLU A 106 15.34 15.36 -17.18
C GLU A 106 16.74 15.06 -17.78
N GLU A 107 17.36 16.07 -18.41
CA GLU A 107 18.65 15.93 -19.13
C GLU A 107 19.86 15.70 -18.20
N ASN A 108 19.78 16.09 -16.91
CA ASN A 108 20.84 15.92 -15.91
C ASN A 108 20.31 15.25 -14.63
N ARG A 109 19.49 14.21 -14.79
CA ARG A 109 18.90 13.50 -13.65
C ARG A 109 19.93 12.77 -12.80
N ASP A 110 19.60 12.57 -11.53
CA ASP A 110 20.32 11.64 -10.66
C ASP A 110 20.28 10.21 -11.23
N GLU A 111 21.31 9.41 -10.95
CA GLU A 111 21.43 8.02 -11.43
C GLU A 111 20.26 7.13 -11.00
N ARG A 112 19.58 7.48 -9.89
CA ARG A 112 18.49 6.71 -9.30
C ARG A 112 17.31 7.59 -8.94
N PHE A 113 16.12 7.10 -9.24
CA PHE A 113 14.90 7.68 -8.71
C PHE A 113 14.67 7.21 -7.26
N LEU A 114 14.32 8.13 -6.38
CA LEU A 114 14.04 7.85 -4.97
C LEU A 114 12.53 7.86 -4.70
N TYR A 115 11.97 6.67 -4.49
CA TYR A 115 10.59 6.52 -4.05
C TYR A 115 10.53 6.42 -2.52
N ALA A 116 10.25 7.55 -1.86
CA ALA A 116 9.91 7.58 -0.44
C ALA A 116 8.52 6.97 -0.24
N MET A 117 8.44 5.84 0.45
CA MET A 117 7.20 5.12 0.71
C MET A 117 6.78 5.30 2.16
N ASN A 118 5.54 5.72 2.37
CA ASN A 118 4.93 5.83 3.69
C ASN A 118 4.24 4.52 4.11
N SER A 119 3.51 4.53 5.23
CA SER A 119 2.85 3.31 5.74
C SER A 119 1.73 2.83 4.80
N ILE A 120 1.03 3.74 4.12
CA ILE A 120 0.00 3.42 3.14
C ILE A 120 0.63 2.81 1.88
N ASP A 121 1.72 3.39 1.38
CA ASP A 121 2.45 2.84 0.23
C ASP A 121 2.99 1.44 0.54
N CYS A 122 3.63 1.26 1.70
CA CYS A 122 4.17 -0.02 2.15
C CYS A 122 3.08 -1.09 2.34
N PHE A 123 1.83 -0.68 2.58
CA PHE A 123 0.68 -1.57 2.66
C PHE A 123 0.08 -1.89 1.28
N LEU A 124 -0.14 -0.87 0.45
CA LEU A 124 -0.87 -0.99 -0.81
C LEU A 124 0.00 -1.49 -1.97
N VAL A 125 1.19 -0.92 -2.17
CA VAL A 125 2.04 -1.18 -3.35
C VAL A 125 2.44 -2.66 -3.45
N PRO A 126 2.89 -3.34 -2.37
CA PRO A 126 3.18 -4.78 -2.46
C PRO A 126 1.97 -5.63 -2.82
N GLY A 127 0.78 -5.28 -2.29
CA GLY A 127 -0.47 -5.96 -2.63
C GLY A 127 -0.85 -5.77 -4.10
N TYR A 128 -0.67 -4.56 -4.62
CA TYR A 128 -0.92 -4.23 -6.02
C TYR A 128 0.08 -4.87 -6.96
N LEU A 129 1.36 -4.94 -6.61
CA LEU A 129 2.35 -5.70 -7.37
C LEU A 129 2.02 -7.19 -7.39
N ASP A 130 1.54 -7.76 -6.28
CA ASP A 130 1.14 -9.16 -6.22
C ASP A 130 -0.06 -9.42 -7.13
N ASP A 131 -1.10 -8.58 -7.05
CA ASP A 131 -2.27 -8.71 -7.93
C ASP A 131 -1.94 -8.46 -9.40
N TYR A 132 -1.10 -7.46 -9.70
CA TYR A 132 -0.61 -7.18 -11.04
C TYR A 132 0.20 -8.35 -11.61
N SER A 133 1.00 -9.03 -10.80
CA SER A 133 1.77 -10.22 -11.22
C SER A 133 0.89 -11.39 -11.67
N ARG A 134 -0.35 -11.47 -11.16
CA ARG A 134 -1.33 -12.53 -11.52
C ARG A 134 -2.01 -12.27 -12.85
N VAL A 135 -2.05 -11.01 -13.30
CA VAL A 135 -2.69 -10.61 -14.57
C VAL A 135 -1.67 -10.20 -15.64
N HIS A 136 -0.42 -9.97 -15.27
CA HIS A 136 0.69 -9.62 -16.16
C HIS A 136 1.83 -10.64 -16.07
N GLU A 137 1.68 -11.78 -16.75
CA GLU A 137 2.63 -12.90 -16.65
C GLU A 137 4.08 -12.52 -17.03
N ALA A 138 4.25 -11.69 -18.06
CA ALA A 138 5.59 -11.30 -18.55
C ALA A 138 6.38 -10.44 -17.56
N GLY A 139 5.72 -9.79 -16.60
CA GLY A 139 6.33 -8.94 -15.57
C GLY A 139 6.28 -9.56 -14.17
N ALA A 140 5.80 -10.79 -14.01
CA ALA A 140 5.56 -11.39 -12.70
C ALA A 140 6.85 -11.55 -11.88
N ASP A 141 7.98 -11.87 -12.51
CA ASP A 141 9.28 -11.94 -11.83
C ASP A 141 9.74 -10.57 -11.31
N LEU A 142 9.56 -9.50 -12.09
CA LEU A 142 9.85 -8.13 -11.66
C LEU A 142 8.96 -7.71 -10.49
N CYS A 143 7.66 -8.05 -10.53
CA CYS A 143 6.76 -7.80 -9.41
C CYS A 143 7.23 -8.50 -8.13
N ARG A 144 7.57 -9.80 -8.23
CA ARG A 144 8.09 -10.56 -7.08
C ARG A 144 9.40 -9.99 -6.55
N HIS A 145 10.30 -9.58 -7.43
CA HIS A 145 11.55 -8.92 -7.06
C HIS A 145 11.27 -7.66 -6.24
N TRP A 146 10.43 -6.74 -6.73
CA TRP A 146 10.13 -5.49 -6.03
C TRP A 146 9.36 -5.69 -4.72
N ILE A 147 8.47 -6.68 -4.64
CA ILE A 147 7.85 -7.08 -3.37
C ILE A 147 8.93 -7.53 -2.37
N GLY A 148 9.92 -8.31 -2.82
CA GLY A 148 11.06 -8.74 -2.03
C GLY A 148 11.91 -7.57 -1.54
N GLU A 149 12.27 -6.65 -2.42
CA GLU A 149 13.06 -5.45 -2.10
C GLU A 149 12.37 -4.57 -1.04
N ILE A 150 11.07 -4.31 -1.21
CA ILE A 150 10.29 -3.53 -0.23
C ILE A 150 10.31 -4.22 1.14
N ARG A 151 10.08 -5.53 1.15
CA ARG A 151 10.06 -6.38 2.34
C ARG A 151 11.41 -6.37 3.07
N GLU A 152 12.51 -6.51 2.35
CA GLU A 152 13.86 -6.51 2.91
C GLU A 152 14.24 -5.14 3.49
N ARG A 153 13.88 -4.04 2.82
CA ARG A 153 14.16 -2.69 3.34
C ARG A 153 13.38 -2.38 4.62
N LEU A 154 12.17 -2.92 4.76
CA LEU A 154 11.36 -2.78 5.97
C LEU A 154 11.97 -3.50 7.19
N SER A 155 12.81 -4.51 7.00
CA SER A 155 13.39 -5.29 8.11
C SER A 155 14.62 -4.65 8.75
N SER A 156 14.94 -3.40 8.44
CA SER A 156 16.14 -2.71 8.92
C SER A 156 16.16 -2.46 10.44
N GLN A 157 15.01 -2.48 11.11
CA GLN A 157 14.89 -2.16 12.55
C GLN A 157 14.19 -3.23 13.40
N ALA A 158 13.54 -4.21 12.76
CA ALA A 158 12.80 -5.28 13.40
C ALA A 158 12.75 -6.51 12.47
N PRO A 159 12.44 -7.71 12.99
CA PRO A 159 12.07 -8.84 12.15
C PRO A 159 11.05 -8.42 11.10
N ILE A 160 11.24 -8.87 9.86
CA ILE A 160 10.42 -8.48 8.72
C ILE A 160 8.92 -8.69 8.99
N GLU A 161 8.55 -9.83 9.59
CA GLU A 161 7.16 -10.16 9.89
C GLU A 161 6.53 -9.16 10.85
N GLU A 162 7.28 -8.71 11.86
CA GLU A 162 6.83 -7.72 12.85
C GLU A 162 6.68 -6.34 12.21
N ALA A 163 7.66 -5.92 11.41
CA ALA A 163 7.62 -4.64 10.70
C ALA A 163 6.42 -4.57 9.73
N VAL A 164 6.21 -5.63 8.94
CA VAL A 164 5.08 -5.73 8.02
C VAL A 164 3.76 -5.78 8.78
N ALA A 165 3.66 -6.56 9.86
CA ALA A 165 2.43 -6.64 10.65
C ALA A 165 2.06 -5.29 11.29
N ALA A 166 3.04 -4.55 11.80
CA ALA A 166 2.83 -3.21 12.36
C ALA A 166 2.30 -2.22 11.31
N ILE A 167 2.93 -2.18 10.12
CA ILE A 167 2.47 -1.34 9.01
C ILE A 167 1.06 -1.73 8.56
N HIS A 168 0.80 -3.03 8.39
CA HIS A 168 -0.52 -3.53 8.01
C HIS A 168 -1.59 -3.11 9.02
N THR A 169 -1.29 -3.21 10.31
CA THR A 169 -2.21 -2.84 11.38
C THR A 169 -2.48 -1.33 11.37
N MET A 170 -1.43 -0.52 11.31
CA MET A 170 -1.51 0.93 11.29
C MET A 170 -2.30 1.44 10.07
N ALA A 171 -1.90 1.03 8.86
CA ALA A 171 -2.57 1.42 7.63
C ALA A 171 -4.03 0.94 7.60
N SER A 172 -4.31 -0.26 8.12
CA SER A 172 -5.67 -0.79 8.14
C SER A 172 -6.59 -0.06 9.10
N GLU A 173 -6.11 0.29 10.29
CA GLU A 173 -6.92 1.08 11.21
C GLU A 173 -7.17 2.49 10.65
N TYR A 174 -6.16 3.10 10.02
CA TYR A 174 -6.33 4.39 9.33
C TYR A 174 -7.39 4.33 8.23
N ILE A 175 -7.29 3.39 7.29
CA ILE A 175 -8.23 3.31 6.16
C ILE A 175 -9.66 3.03 6.62
N LYS A 176 -9.86 2.20 7.66
CA LYS A 176 -11.19 1.94 8.26
C LYS A 176 -11.79 3.20 8.87
N ARG A 177 -10.96 4.01 9.52
CA ARG A 177 -11.37 5.14 10.36
C ARG A 177 -11.12 6.51 9.72
N MET A 178 -10.67 6.56 8.47
CA MET A 178 -10.29 7.80 7.78
C MET A 178 -11.38 8.89 7.82
N HIS A 179 -12.66 8.49 7.83
CA HIS A 179 -13.80 9.40 7.97
C HIS A 179 -13.83 10.17 9.30
N LEU A 180 -13.22 9.63 10.36
CA LEU A 180 -13.08 10.28 11.66
C LEU A 180 -11.96 11.34 11.66
N TYR A 181 -10.94 11.15 10.82
CA TYR A 181 -9.78 12.03 10.73
C TYR A 181 -9.97 13.19 9.73
N ALA A 182 -10.89 13.05 8.79
CA ALA A 182 -11.21 14.08 7.78
C ALA A 182 -12.15 15.19 8.29
N ALA A 183 -12.69 15.08 9.50
CA ALA A 183 -13.65 16.03 10.08
C ALA A 183 -13.01 17.06 11.04
N GLY A 184 -11.68 17.09 11.12
CA GLY A 184 -10.89 18.01 11.96
C GLY A 184 -10.31 19.18 11.17
#